data_AF-A0A4T2GP20-F1
#
_entry.id   AF-A0A4T2GP20-F1
#
_cell.length_a   1.000
_cell.length_b   1.000
_cell.length_c   1.000
_cell.angle_alpha   90.00
_cell.angle_beta   90.00
_cell.angle_gamma   90.00
#
_symmetry.space_group_name_H-M   'P 1'
#
loop_
_entity.id
_entity.type
_entity.pdbx_description
1 polymer ?
#
loop_
_entity_poly.entity_id
_entity_poly.type
_entity_poly.pdbx_seq_one_letter_code
_entity_poly.pdbx_strand_id
1 'polypeptide(L)' 'MKNKHLTLSDRNDIQIGIEQLKPFSAIAAKLGKDPSTISKEVRRNRVIKENSTTSNCEACPLLKKAPYVCNA' A
#
# COMPACT_ATOMS: atom_id res chain seq x y z
N MET A 1 -2.50 -25.86 8.02
CA MET A 1 -2.21 -25.11 9.26
C MET A 1 -2.79 -23.70 9.13
N LYS A 2 -3.96 -23.47 9.71
CA LYS A 2 -4.56 -22.12 9.74
C LYS A 2 -3.78 -21.29 10.78
N ASN A 3 -3.54 -20.00 10.50
CA ASN A 3 -2.96 -19.01 11.42
C ASN A 3 -1.44 -19.07 11.69
N LYS A 4 -0.63 -19.69 10.81
CA LYS A 4 0.83 -19.52 10.90
C LYS A 4 1.25 -18.12 10.46
N HIS A 5 2.03 -17.44 11.31
CA HIS A 5 2.67 -16.17 11.00
C HIS A 5 3.57 -16.28 9.76
N LEU A 6 3.77 -15.15 9.08
CA LEU A 6 4.74 -15.04 7.98
C LEU A 6 6.15 -15.29 8.51
N THR A 7 6.86 -16.19 7.86
CA THR A 7 8.29 -16.41 8.09
C THR A 7 9.12 -15.31 7.43
N LEU A 8 10.43 -15.26 7.72
CA LEU A 8 11.33 -14.34 7.02
C LEU A 8 11.38 -14.64 5.50
N SER A 9 11.37 -15.92 5.13
CA SER A 9 11.31 -16.32 3.71
C SER A 9 10.05 -15.82 3.02
N ASP A 10 8.89 -15.95 3.69
CA ASP A 10 7.63 -15.47 3.13
C ASP A 10 7.66 -13.95 2.89
N ARG A 11 8.30 -13.18 3.78
CA ARG A 11 8.47 -11.72 3.61
C ARG A 11 9.38 -11.38 2.43
N ASN A 12 10.48 -12.13 2.25
CA ASN A 12 11.35 -11.95 1.08
C ASN A 12 10.60 -12.28 -0.22
N ASP A 13 9.79 -13.33 -0.23
CA ASP A 13 8.95 -13.67 -1.39
C ASP A 13 7.91 -12.58 -1.71
N ILE A 14 7.32 -11.96 -0.68
CA ILE A 14 6.43 -10.80 -0.86
C ILE A 14 7.18 -9.63 -1.49
N GLN A 15 8.37 -9.31 -0.97
CA GLN A 15 9.20 -8.23 -1.49
C GLN A 15 9.54 -8.45 -2.98
N ILE A 16 10.08 -9.62 -3.33
CA ILE A 16 10.41 -9.99 -4.71
C ILE A 16 9.16 -9.93 -5.60
N GLY A 17 8.01 -10.38 -5.11
CA GLY A 17 6.75 -10.32 -5.85
C GLY A 17 6.32 -8.89 -6.18
N ILE A 18 6.52 -7.96 -5.25
CA ILE A 18 6.20 -6.53 -5.44
C ILE A 18 7.18 -5.88 -6.42
N GLU A 19 8.48 -6.18 -6.31
CA GLU A 19 9.51 -5.71 -7.25
C GLU A 19 9.22 -6.18 -8.68
N GLN A 20 8.63 -7.37 -8.83
CA GLN A 20 8.17 -7.93 -10.11
C GLN A 20 6.78 -7.41 -10.55
N LEU A 21 6.21 -6.41 -9.87
CA LEU A 21 4.89 -5.84 -10.15
C LEU A 21 3.74 -6.88 -10.15
N LYS A 22 3.88 -7.96 -9.38
CA LYS A 22 2.83 -8.98 -9.29
C LYS A 22 1.66 -8.49 -8.44
N PRO A 23 0.41 -8.82 -8.81
CA PRO A 23 -0.73 -8.52 -7.97
C PRO A 23 -0.67 -9.32 -6.67
N PHE A 24 -1.23 -8.78 -5.59
CA PHE A 24 -1.22 -9.44 -4.27
C PHE A 24 -1.89 -10.81 -4.29
N SER A 25 -2.88 -11.03 -5.16
CA SER A 25 -3.52 -12.34 -5.36
C SER A 25 -2.54 -13.41 -5.85
N ALA A 26 -1.65 -13.07 -6.78
CA ALA A 26 -0.64 -14.00 -7.30
C ALA A 26 0.43 -14.33 -6.24
N ILE A 27 0.86 -13.33 -5.47
CA ILE A 27 1.81 -13.53 -4.37
C ILE A 27 1.18 -14.39 -3.27
N ALA A 28 -0.08 -14.13 -2.93
CA ALA A 28 -0.85 -14.89 -1.95
C ALA A 28 -1.04 -16.35 -2.37
N ALA A 29 -1.36 -16.60 -3.65
CA ALA A 29 -1.47 -17.94 -4.21
C ALA A 29 -0.16 -18.73 -4.12
N LYS A 30 0.99 -18.09 -4.42
CA LYS A 30 2.32 -18.71 -4.28
C LYS A 30 2.61 -19.13 -2.84
N LEU A 31 2.26 -18.29 -1.86
CA LEU A 31 2.55 -18.52 -0.43
C LEU A 31 1.46 -19.32 0.31
N GLY A 32 0.35 -19.64 -0.35
CA GLY A 32 -0.81 -20.29 0.29
C GLY A 32 -1.40 -19.45 1.43
N LYS A 33 -1.37 -18.12 1.28
CA LYS A 33 -1.89 -17.15 2.27
C LYS A 33 -3.09 -16.41 1.70
N ASP A 34 -3.83 -15.74 2.58
CA ASP A 34 -4.91 -14.86 2.17
C ASP A 34 -4.34 -13.52 1.63
N PRO A 35 -4.86 -12.95 0.52
CA PRO A 35 -4.39 -11.69 -0.03
C PRO A 35 -4.43 -10.51 0.97
N SER A 36 -5.36 -10.51 1.93
CA SER A 36 -5.39 -9.49 2.98
C SER A 36 -4.19 -9.60 3.93
N THR A 37 -3.62 -10.80 4.10
CA THR A 37 -2.38 -10.99 4.89
C THR A 37 -1.21 -10.31 4.22
N ILE A 38 -1.08 -10.47 2.89
CA ILE A 38 -0.05 -9.78 2.10
C ILE A 38 -0.26 -8.27 2.18
N SER A 39 -1.50 -7.79 1.98
CA SER A 39 -1.84 -6.36 2.08
C SER A 39 -1.48 -5.75 3.44
N LYS A 40 -1.78 -6.45 4.53
CA LYS A 40 -1.43 -6.01 5.89
C LYS A 40 0.08 -5.95 6.11
N GLU A 41 0.83 -6.95 5.63
CA GLU A 41 2.30 -6.96 5.73
C GLU A 41 2.93 -5.79 4.96
N VAL A 42 2.46 -5.54 3.73
CA VAL A 42 2.94 -4.42 2.91
C VAL A 42 2.64 -3.08 3.57
N ARG A 43 1.40 -2.89 4.05
CA ARG A 43 1.02 -1.65 4.73
C ARG A 43 1.84 -1.41 5.99
N ARG A 44 2.15 -2.47 6.74
CA ARG A 44 2.95 -2.40 7.98
C ARG A 44 4.40 -2.01 7.71
N ASN A 45 5.00 -2.47 6.62
CA ASN A 45 6.43 -2.28 6.32
C ASN A 45 6.72 -1.22 5.24
N ARG A 46 5.69 -0.64 4.61
CA ARG A 46 5.87 0.44 3.65
C ARG A 46 6.55 1.64 4.31
N VAL A 47 7.65 2.10 3.71
CA VAL A 47 8.21 3.42 4.02
C VAL A 47 7.35 4.48 3.36
N ILE A 48 6.71 5.33 4.17
CA ILE A 48 6.01 6.50 3.67
C ILE A 48 7.08 7.55 3.40
N LYS A 49 7.34 7.81 2.12
CA LYS A 49 8.09 8.99 1.72
C LYS A 49 7.12 10.16 1.75
N GLU A 50 7.24 11.00 2.76
CA GLU A 50 6.56 12.29 2.81
C GLU A 50 7.03 13.09 1.59
N ASN A 51 6.11 13.37 0.67
CA ASN A 51 6.39 14.29 -0.43
C ASN A 51 6.09 15.70 0.08
N SER A 52 6.98 16.65 -0.21
CA SER A 52 6.85 18.07 0.20
C SER A 52 5.54 18.73 -0.27
N THR A 53 4.78 18.09 -1.15
CA THR A 53 3.46 18.52 -1.64
C THR A 53 2.32 18.34 -0.64
N THR A 54 2.54 17.72 0.53
CA THR A 54 1.59 17.81 1.64
C THR A 54 1.75 19.10 2.46
N SER A 55 2.64 20.02 2.06
CA SER A 55 2.70 21.35 2.65
C SER A 55 1.52 22.21 2.20
N ASN A 56 0.47 22.20 3.03
CA ASN A 56 -0.51 23.27 3.21
C ASN A 56 -1.31 23.72 1.97
N CYS A 57 -2.25 22.89 1.52
CA CYS A 57 -3.42 23.37 0.76
C CYS A 57 -4.52 23.97 1.67
N GLU A 58 -4.17 24.52 2.85
CA GLU A 58 -5.15 25.15 3.75
C GLU A 58 -5.75 26.46 3.19
N ALA A 59 -5.12 27.02 2.15
CA ALA A 59 -5.42 28.36 1.66
C ALA A 59 -6.26 28.42 0.37
N CYS A 60 -6.63 27.31 -0.29
CA CYS A 60 -7.46 27.40 -1.51
C CYS A 60 -8.95 27.52 -1.14
N PRO A 61 -9.59 28.70 -1.30
CA PRO A 61 -11.01 28.86 -0.92
C PRO A 61 -11.93 28.01 -1.80
N LEU A 62 -11.52 27.71 -3.04
CA LEU A 62 -12.26 26.89 -4.00
C LEU A 62 -12.32 25.40 -3.60
N LEU A 63 -11.38 24.95 -2.77
CA LEU A 63 -11.39 23.61 -2.18
C LEU A 63 -12.16 23.53 -0.86
N LYS A 64 -12.72 24.65 -0.37
CA LYS A 64 -13.58 24.67 0.84
C LYS A 64 -15.04 24.41 0.53
N LYS A 65 -15.46 24.42 -0.74
CA LYS A 65 -16.84 24.19 -1.18
C LYS A 65 -16.90 23.42 -2.50
N ALA A 66 -17.92 22.57 -2.66
CA ALA A 66 -18.20 21.91 -3.93
C ALA A 66 -18.34 22.95 -5.07
N PRO A 67 -17.79 22.71 -6.28
CA PRO A 67 -17.28 21.44 -6.82
C PRO A 67 -15.84 21.05 -6.46
N TYR A 68 -15.15 21.73 -5.52
CA TYR A 68 -13.79 21.39 -5.08
C TYR A 68 -12.76 21.30 -6.21
N VAL A 69 -12.83 22.23 -7.16
CA VAL A 69 -11.90 22.31 -8.30
C VAL A 69 -11.25 23.69 -8.34
N CYS A 70 -9.98 23.74 -8.74
CA CYS A 70 -9.17 24.96 -8.81
C CYS A 70 -8.86 25.44 -10.24
N ASN A 71 -9.46 24.82 -11.26
CA ASN A 71 -9.26 25.21 -12.66
C ASN A 71 -10.15 26.42 -12.98
N ALA A 72 -9.53 27.59 -13.09
CA ALA A 72 -10.14 28.76 -13.71
C ALA A 72 -10.32 28.55 -15.22
#